data_AF-A0ABD2T3X2-F1
#
_entry.id   AF-A0ABD2T3X2-F1
#
_cell.length_a   1.000
_cell.length_b   1.000
_cell.length_c   1.000
_cell.angle_alpha   90.00
_cell.angle_beta   90.00
_cell.angle_gamma   90.00
#
_symmetry.space_group_name_H-M   'P 1'
#
loop_
_entity.id
_entity.type
_entity.pdbx_description
1 polymer ?
#
loop_
_entity_poly.entity_id
_entity_poly.type
_entity_poly.pdbx_seq_one_letter_code
_entity_poly.pdbx_strand_id
1 'polypeptide(L)'
;MQNVQNALNAASLGGRIKVSTVHAMSILSQSDPPSSGLFSPVFGDSLKALLQFHKENGSPLMINPYPFFAYQSDPRPETLAFCLFQPNAGRVDSGNGIKYMNMFDAQVDAVRSALNAWGFKEIQIVVAETGWPYKGDPNEVGPSMDNAKAYNGNLINHLRSMAGTPLMPGISVDTYIFALYDEDLKPGPGSERSFGLFKPDLSTTYDAGLSKNSQIPTAPVTPAPATPTTPVTPVTPAPKPTGSGTWCLPKPGIPDSELQSNLDYACSMGIDCSPIQEGGPCFEPNTVASHASYAMNVLYQTAGRNPWNCDFSQTASLTSTNPSYNGCTYPGSNL
;
A
#
# COMPACT_ATOMS: atom_id res chain seq x y z
N MET A 1 13.82 14.25 28.71
CA MET A 1 12.41 14.50 28.30
C MET A 1 11.72 15.52 29.20
N GLN A 2 11.64 15.31 30.52
CA GLN A 2 10.97 16.24 31.47
C GLN A 2 11.44 17.70 31.36
N ASN A 3 12.75 17.97 31.34
CA ASN A 3 13.25 19.35 31.20
C ASN A 3 12.80 20.04 29.90
N VAL A 4 12.76 19.28 28.79
CA VAL A 4 12.28 19.79 27.49
C VAL A 4 10.78 20.10 27.56
N GLN A 5 10.00 19.21 28.17
CA GLN A 5 8.56 19.42 28.35
C GLN A 5 8.28 20.63 29.25
N ASN A 6 9.05 20.80 30.34
CA ASN A 6 8.93 21.95 31.23
C ASN A 6 9.25 23.26 30.49
N ALA A 7 10.28 23.27 29.64
CA ALA A 7 10.59 24.43 28.81
C ALA A 7 9.47 24.74 27.80
N LEU A 8 8.90 23.72 27.15
CA LEU A 8 7.75 23.89 26.25
C LEU A 8 6.51 24.39 27.00
N ASN A 9 6.25 23.88 28.21
CA ASN A 9 5.16 24.36 29.05
C ASN A 9 5.36 25.84 29.43
N ALA A 10 6.56 26.22 29.86
CA ALA A 10 6.91 27.61 30.17
C ALA A 10 6.72 28.56 28.96
N ALA A 11 6.93 28.05 27.75
CA ALA A 11 6.70 28.78 26.51
C ALA A 11 5.26 28.69 25.97
N SER A 12 4.30 28.08 26.71
CA SER A 12 2.93 27.83 26.24
C SER A 12 2.85 27.01 24.93
N LEU A 13 3.80 26.07 24.77
CA LEU A 13 3.93 25.18 23.62
C LEU A 13 3.67 23.70 23.96
N GLY A 14 3.66 23.28 25.23
CA GLY A 14 3.59 21.86 25.59
C GLY A 14 2.29 21.12 25.21
N GLY A 15 1.21 21.85 24.95
CA GLY A 15 -0.01 21.29 24.33
C GLY A 15 0.12 21.02 22.82
N ARG A 16 1.05 21.72 22.15
CA ARG A 16 1.22 21.75 20.68
C ARG A 16 2.44 20.97 20.19
N ILE A 17 3.55 21.05 20.91
CA ILE A 17 4.81 20.35 20.61
C ILE A 17 4.97 19.24 21.63
N LYS A 18 5.00 18.00 21.15
CA LYS A 18 5.08 16.80 22.00
C LYS A 18 6.52 16.32 22.08
N VAL A 19 7.01 16.14 23.30
CA VAL A 19 8.32 15.51 23.55
C VAL A 19 8.15 14.01 23.44
N SER A 20 8.93 13.37 22.58
CA SER A 20 8.96 11.92 22.47
C SER A 20 10.39 11.37 22.39
N THR A 21 10.52 10.07 22.19
CA THR A 21 11.76 9.34 21.90
C THR A 21 11.48 8.24 20.89
N VAL A 22 12.48 7.89 20.08
CA VAL A 22 12.38 6.91 19.01
C VAL A 22 13.01 5.59 19.44
N HIS A 23 12.37 4.47 19.10
CA HIS A 23 12.84 3.14 19.45
C HIS A 23 12.88 2.19 18.25
N ALA A 24 13.95 1.42 18.14
CA ALA A 24 13.96 0.25 17.27
C ALA A 24 12.99 -0.82 17.79
N MET A 25 12.60 -1.76 16.92
CA MET A 25 11.72 -2.88 17.28
C MET A 25 12.31 -3.82 18.33
N SER A 26 13.63 -3.75 18.58
CA SER A 26 14.32 -4.46 19.68
C SER A 26 13.88 -4.00 21.08
N ILE A 27 13.02 -2.98 21.18
CA ILE A 27 12.30 -2.67 22.41
C ILE A 27 11.38 -3.82 22.86
N LEU A 28 10.97 -4.67 21.92
CA LEU A 28 10.17 -5.88 22.17
C LEU A 28 11.08 -7.10 22.37
N SER A 29 10.72 -7.97 23.32
CA SER A 29 11.27 -9.32 23.44
C SER A 29 10.42 -10.37 22.74
N GLN A 30 9.15 -10.06 22.45
CA GLN A 30 8.23 -10.92 21.69
C GLN A 30 7.39 -10.04 20.77
N SER A 31 7.17 -10.51 19.55
CA SER A 31 6.40 -9.78 18.52
C SER A 31 5.71 -10.69 17.51
N ASP A 32 5.85 -12.01 17.62
CA ASP A 32 5.23 -12.99 16.71
C ASP A 32 4.61 -14.14 17.53
N PRO A 33 3.27 -14.34 17.49
CA PRO A 33 2.31 -13.52 16.74
C PRO A 33 2.17 -12.11 17.35
N PRO A 34 1.64 -11.10 16.61
CA PRO A 34 1.51 -9.72 17.11
C PRO A 34 0.78 -9.58 18.46
N SER A 35 -0.21 -10.43 18.74
CA SER A 35 -0.92 -10.48 20.02
C SER A 35 -0.04 -10.82 21.23
N SER A 36 1.12 -11.46 21.00
CA SER A 36 2.11 -11.77 22.03
C SER A 36 3.07 -10.62 22.33
N GLY A 37 2.90 -9.48 21.65
CA GLY A 37 3.75 -8.30 21.79
C GLY A 37 4.11 -7.98 23.24
N LEU A 38 5.39 -8.00 23.56
CA LEU A 38 5.89 -7.81 24.92
C LEU A 38 7.16 -6.96 24.91
N PHE A 39 7.15 -5.86 25.67
CA PHE A 39 8.35 -5.08 25.90
C PHE A 39 9.42 -5.90 26.62
N SER A 40 10.67 -5.75 26.17
CA SER A 40 11.79 -6.47 26.76
C SER A 40 11.95 -6.11 28.24
N PRO A 41 12.05 -7.09 29.14
CA PRO A 41 12.18 -6.85 30.57
C PRO A 41 13.49 -6.14 30.93
N VAL A 42 14.49 -6.13 30.02
CA VAL A 42 15.76 -5.40 30.21
C VAL A 42 15.55 -3.90 30.35
N PHE A 43 14.51 -3.33 29.72
CA PHE A 43 14.19 -1.90 29.87
C PHE A 43 13.32 -1.60 31.10
N GLY A 44 12.62 -2.62 31.62
CA GLY A 44 11.95 -2.63 32.92
C GLY A 44 11.23 -1.33 33.31
N ASP A 45 11.60 -0.81 34.48
CA ASP A 45 11.00 0.39 35.06
C ASP A 45 11.33 1.68 34.30
N SER A 46 12.46 1.72 33.59
CA SER A 46 12.82 2.90 32.79
C SER A 46 11.85 3.11 31.64
N LEU A 47 11.47 2.03 30.95
CA LEU A 47 10.47 2.10 29.89
C LEU A 47 9.08 2.39 30.46
N LYS A 48 8.70 1.82 31.61
CA LYS A 48 7.43 2.17 32.27
C LYS A 48 7.35 3.66 32.63
N ALA A 49 8.42 4.22 33.20
CA ALA A 49 8.48 5.65 33.53
C ALA A 49 8.38 6.53 32.28
N LEU A 50 8.98 6.08 31.17
CA LEU A 50 8.90 6.73 29.87
C LEU A 50 7.49 6.71 29.28
N LEU A 51 6.81 5.56 29.33
CA LEU A 51 5.41 5.44 28.91
C LEU A 51 4.46 6.24 29.81
N GLN A 52 4.73 6.29 31.11
CA GLN A 52 3.99 7.15 32.04
C GLN A 52 4.14 8.63 31.66
N PHE A 53 5.36 9.07 31.34
CA PHE A 53 5.60 10.42 30.83
C PHE A 53 4.81 10.67 29.54
N HIS A 54 4.75 9.70 28.62
CA HIS A 54 3.98 9.86 27.39
C HIS A 54 2.49 10.04 27.64
N LYS A 55 1.93 9.18 28.50
CA LYS A 55 0.53 9.24 28.94
C LYS A 55 0.18 10.57 29.57
N GLU A 56 1.00 11.06 30.51
CA GLU A 56 0.74 12.33 31.22
C GLU A 56 0.79 13.55 30.31
N ASN A 57 1.58 13.50 29.23
CA ASN A 57 1.78 14.64 28.33
C ASN A 57 1.02 14.50 26.99
N GLY A 58 0.29 13.40 26.80
CA GLY A 58 -0.39 13.06 25.54
C GLY A 58 0.59 13.06 24.36
N SER A 59 1.78 12.50 24.55
CA SER A 59 2.79 12.36 23.50
C SER A 59 2.84 10.91 23.00
N PRO A 60 3.20 10.68 21.72
CA PRO A 60 3.23 9.34 21.16
C PRO A 60 4.48 8.58 21.60
N LEU A 61 4.41 7.25 21.53
CA LEU A 61 5.60 6.40 21.43
C LEU A 61 6.02 6.32 19.96
N MET A 62 7.27 6.65 19.65
CA MET A 62 7.78 6.58 18.27
C MET A 62 8.62 5.30 18.05
N ILE A 63 8.38 4.61 16.95
CA ILE A 63 9.03 3.33 16.64
C ILE A 63 9.58 3.27 15.20
N ASN A 64 10.54 2.38 14.98
CA ASN A 64 11.16 2.15 13.67
C ASN A 64 10.93 0.70 13.18
N PRO A 65 9.72 0.33 12.75
CA PRO A 65 9.43 -0.96 12.14
C PRO A 65 10.05 -1.05 10.75
N TYR A 66 10.90 -2.04 10.53
CA TYR A 66 11.50 -2.33 9.22
C TYR A 66 11.14 -3.75 8.77
N PRO A 67 10.10 -3.92 7.92
CA PRO A 67 9.82 -5.19 7.25
C PRO A 67 11.00 -5.74 6.44
N PHE A 68 11.89 -4.87 5.96
CA PHE A 68 13.14 -5.23 5.29
C PHE A 68 14.01 -6.20 6.13
N PHE A 69 14.30 -5.86 7.39
CA PHE A 69 15.13 -6.71 8.25
C PHE A 69 14.45 -8.04 8.60
N ALA A 70 13.11 -8.04 8.68
CA ALA A 70 12.34 -9.27 8.86
C ALA A 70 12.47 -10.19 7.64
N TYR A 71 12.46 -9.65 6.42
CA TYR A 71 12.72 -10.41 5.20
C TYR A 71 14.16 -10.90 5.10
N GLN A 72 15.16 -10.08 5.47
CA GLN A 72 16.56 -10.53 5.49
C GLN A 72 16.77 -11.76 6.39
N SER A 73 16.04 -11.83 7.51
CA SER A 73 16.11 -12.96 8.44
C SER A 73 15.35 -14.20 7.94
N ASP A 74 14.41 -14.02 7.01
CA ASP A 74 13.56 -15.08 6.47
C ASP A 74 13.25 -14.83 4.98
N PRO A 75 14.21 -15.14 4.08
CA PRO A 75 14.19 -14.68 2.69
C PRO A 75 13.26 -15.51 1.76
N ARG A 76 12.17 -16.06 2.30
CA ARG A 76 11.21 -16.84 1.52
C ARG A 76 10.26 -15.93 0.71
N PRO A 77 9.81 -16.35 -0.49
CA PRO A 77 8.94 -15.52 -1.34
C PRO A 77 7.64 -15.06 -0.66
N GLU A 78 7.03 -15.91 0.16
CA GLU A 78 5.82 -15.55 0.91
C GLU A 78 6.08 -14.47 1.99
N THR A 79 7.29 -14.44 2.54
CA THR A 79 7.71 -13.38 3.47
C THR A 79 7.97 -12.08 2.72
N LEU A 80 8.58 -12.13 1.53
CA LEU A 80 8.75 -10.95 0.69
C LEU A 80 7.41 -10.32 0.34
N ALA A 81 6.47 -11.11 -0.18
CA ALA A 81 5.14 -10.62 -0.54
C ALA A 81 4.41 -9.98 0.66
N PHE A 82 4.52 -10.61 1.84
CA PHE A 82 3.97 -10.08 3.09
C PHE A 82 4.66 -8.79 3.55
N CYS A 83 5.97 -8.65 3.36
CA CYS A 83 6.70 -7.43 3.71
C CYS A 83 6.45 -6.28 2.72
N LEU A 84 6.18 -6.58 1.45
CA LEU A 84 5.97 -5.60 0.38
C LEU A 84 4.50 -5.21 0.16
N PHE A 85 3.58 -5.64 1.05
CA PHE A 85 2.12 -5.45 0.89
C PHE A 85 1.55 -6.05 -0.42
N GLN A 86 2.23 -7.03 -0.99
CA GLN A 86 1.78 -7.71 -2.21
C GLN A 86 0.73 -8.79 -1.87
N PRO A 87 -0.05 -9.26 -2.86
CA PRO A 87 -0.99 -10.36 -2.65
C PRO A 87 -0.32 -11.57 -2.01
N ASN A 88 -0.85 -12.02 -0.88
CA ASN A 88 -0.33 -13.16 -0.12
C ASN A 88 -1.46 -13.83 0.66
N ALA A 89 -1.19 -15.00 1.24
CA ALA A 89 -2.18 -15.76 1.98
C ALA A 89 -2.59 -15.12 3.32
N GLY A 90 -1.87 -14.10 3.78
CA GLY A 90 -1.92 -13.52 5.13
C GLY A 90 -1.34 -14.45 6.19
N ARG A 91 -1.14 -13.91 7.39
CA ARG A 91 -0.69 -14.66 8.57
C ARG A 91 -1.74 -14.53 9.66
N VAL A 92 -2.28 -15.66 10.10
CA VAL A 92 -3.27 -15.71 11.18
C VAL A 92 -2.53 -15.71 12.51
N ASP A 93 -2.81 -14.70 13.32
CA ASP A 93 -2.32 -14.59 14.70
C ASP A 93 -2.92 -15.72 15.55
N SER A 94 -2.07 -16.59 16.08
CA SER A 94 -2.50 -17.76 16.84
C SER A 94 -3.08 -17.43 18.22
N GLY A 95 -2.87 -16.21 18.73
CA GLY A 95 -3.35 -15.79 20.04
C GLY A 95 -4.76 -15.18 20.01
N ASN A 96 -5.13 -14.50 18.93
CA ASN A 96 -6.43 -13.82 18.82
C ASN A 96 -7.20 -14.07 17.52
N GLY A 97 -6.65 -14.83 16.57
CA GLY A 97 -7.27 -15.17 15.30
C GLY A 97 -7.29 -14.04 14.25
N ILE A 98 -6.68 -12.88 14.54
CA ILE A 98 -6.59 -11.78 13.59
C ILE A 98 -5.68 -12.17 12.43
N LYS A 99 -6.15 -11.94 11.20
CA LYS A 99 -5.36 -12.18 10.00
C LYS A 99 -4.65 -10.90 9.57
N TYR A 100 -3.33 -10.89 9.68
CA TYR A 100 -2.50 -9.81 9.14
C TYR A 100 -2.21 -10.06 7.67
N MET A 101 -2.28 -9.01 6.85
CA MET A 101 -2.01 -9.10 5.41
C MET A 101 -0.67 -8.51 4.99
N ASN A 102 0.01 -7.82 5.91
CA ASN A 102 1.35 -7.27 5.69
C ASN A 102 2.15 -7.22 7.00
N MET A 103 3.48 -7.16 6.87
CA MET A 103 4.41 -7.13 8.00
C MET A 103 4.39 -5.81 8.78
N PHE A 104 4.12 -4.68 8.11
CA PHE A 104 4.10 -3.37 8.76
C PHE A 104 3.01 -3.32 9.85
N ASP A 105 1.78 -3.70 9.51
CA ASP A 105 0.67 -3.79 10.45
C ASP A 105 0.98 -4.74 11.60
N ALA A 106 1.57 -5.91 11.29
CA ALA A 106 1.94 -6.90 12.29
C ALA A 106 2.98 -6.35 13.28
N GLN A 107 3.99 -5.62 12.80
CA GLN A 107 5.02 -5.00 13.63
C GLN A 107 4.44 -3.87 14.50
N VAL A 108 3.60 -3.00 13.92
CA VAL A 108 2.94 -1.91 14.65
C VAL A 108 2.00 -2.47 15.72
N ASP A 109 1.23 -3.52 15.39
CA ASP A 109 0.28 -4.13 16.33
C ASP A 109 0.97 -4.97 17.41
N ALA A 110 2.17 -5.49 17.18
CA ALA A 110 2.99 -6.05 18.25
C ALA A 110 3.33 -4.99 19.31
N VAL A 111 3.65 -3.75 18.90
CA VAL A 111 3.87 -2.64 19.85
C VAL A 111 2.56 -2.24 20.53
N ARG A 112 1.44 -2.20 19.79
CA ARG A 112 0.11 -1.94 20.37
C ARG A 112 -0.25 -2.97 21.44
N SER A 113 -0.01 -4.26 21.19
CA SER A 113 -0.23 -5.33 22.16
C SER A 113 0.63 -5.15 23.42
N ALA A 114 1.91 -4.78 23.26
CA ALA A 114 2.80 -4.52 24.39
C ALA A 114 2.34 -3.32 25.25
N LEU A 115 1.93 -2.22 24.62
CA LEU A 115 1.33 -1.06 25.30
C LEU A 115 0.06 -1.47 26.07
N ASN A 116 -0.82 -2.23 25.43
CA ASN A 116 -2.07 -2.70 26.02
C ASN A 116 -1.82 -3.60 27.24
N ALA A 117 -0.85 -4.50 27.17
CA ALA A 117 -0.47 -5.40 28.26
C ALA A 117 0.02 -4.64 29.50
N TRP A 118 0.64 -3.48 29.32
CA TRP A 118 1.09 -2.60 30.43
C TRP A 118 0.09 -1.51 30.81
N GLY A 119 -1.11 -1.51 30.20
CA GLY A 119 -2.19 -0.56 30.55
C GLY A 119 -2.04 0.84 29.96
N PHE A 120 -1.21 1.00 28.93
CA PHE A 120 -0.97 2.28 28.23
C PHE A 120 -1.71 2.35 26.88
N LYS A 121 -3.00 2.02 26.90
CA LYS A 121 -3.83 1.87 25.68
C LYS A 121 -4.01 3.18 24.91
N GLU A 122 -3.96 4.31 25.61
CA GLU A 122 -4.15 5.66 25.09
C GLU A 122 -2.92 6.23 24.37
N ILE A 123 -1.74 5.64 24.56
CA ILE A 123 -0.51 6.13 23.92
C ILE A 123 -0.60 5.87 22.42
N GLN A 124 -0.55 6.93 21.62
CA GLN A 124 -0.48 6.81 20.16
C GLN A 124 0.88 6.26 19.72
N ILE A 125 0.87 5.53 18.61
CA ILE A 125 2.10 5.07 17.96
C ILE A 125 2.33 5.95 16.74
N VAL A 126 3.58 6.39 16.57
CA VAL A 126 4.07 7.05 15.35
C VAL A 126 5.24 6.24 14.82
N VAL A 127 5.28 5.99 13.52
CA VAL A 127 6.43 5.37 12.86
C VAL A 127 7.43 6.45 12.49
N ALA A 128 8.54 6.53 13.23
CA ALA A 128 9.56 7.57 13.03
C ALA A 128 10.44 7.29 11.82
N GLU A 129 10.67 6.01 11.51
CA GLU A 129 11.48 5.59 10.38
C GLU A 129 11.00 4.22 9.88
N THR A 130 10.81 4.11 8.56
CA THR A 130 10.70 2.83 7.86
C THR A 130 11.06 3.02 6.40
N GLY A 131 11.62 2.00 5.75
CA GLY A 131 11.98 2.06 4.34
C GLY A 131 12.54 0.75 3.84
N TRP A 132 12.97 0.75 2.59
CA TRP A 132 13.57 -0.40 1.95
C TRP A 132 14.70 0.06 1.01
N PRO A 133 15.92 -0.51 1.13
CA PRO A 133 17.05 -0.07 0.34
C PRO A 133 16.94 -0.58 -1.10
N TYR A 134 17.26 0.26 -2.09
CA TYR A 134 17.19 -0.15 -3.50
C TYR A 134 18.44 -0.89 -3.99
N LYS A 135 19.51 -0.86 -3.20
CA LYS A 135 20.80 -1.47 -3.48
C LYS A 135 21.45 -1.88 -2.16
N GLY A 136 22.25 -2.93 -2.17
CA GLY A 136 23.05 -3.38 -1.02
C GLY A 136 24.32 -4.08 -1.47
N ASP A 137 25.07 -4.62 -0.52
CA ASP A 137 26.23 -5.48 -0.80
C ASP A 137 25.80 -6.81 -1.45
N PRO A 138 26.68 -7.52 -2.18
CA PRO A 138 26.33 -8.76 -2.87
C PRO A 138 25.77 -9.89 -1.98
N ASN A 139 26.03 -9.85 -0.68
CA ASN A 139 25.54 -10.80 0.31
C ASN A 139 24.25 -10.36 1.00
N GLU A 140 23.72 -9.18 0.69
CA GLU A 140 22.44 -8.70 1.23
C GLU A 140 21.27 -9.15 0.35
N VAL A 141 20.38 -9.95 0.92
CA VAL A 141 19.16 -10.39 0.24
C VAL A 141 18.05 -9.36 0.43
N GLY A 142 17.36 -8.99 -0.64
CA GLY A 142 16.20 -8.08 -0.58
C GLY A 142 16.40 -6.68 -1.11
N PRO A 143 17.57 -6.02 -1.02
CA PRO A 143 17.76 -4.73 -1.68
C PRO A 143 17.59 -4.85 -3.20
N SER A 144 16.64 -4.12 -3.76
CA SER A 144 16.45 -3.98 -5.20
C SER A 144 15.57 -2.76 -5.49
N MET A 145 15.70 -2.20 -6.69
CA MET A 145 14.84 -1.08 -7.11
C MET A 145 13.36 -1.45 -7.06
N ASP A 146 13.00 -2.66 -7.50
CA ASP A 146 11.61 -3.13 -7.52
C ASP A 146 11.04 -3.30 -6.11
N ASN A 147 11.82 -3.88 -5.19
CA ASN A 147 11.38 -4.06 -3.80
C ASN A 147 11.26 -2.72 -3.08
N ALA A 148 12.20 -1.80 -3.29
CA ALA A 148 12.16 -0.47 -2.70
C ALA A 148 10.96 0.34 -3.19
N LYS A 149 10.70 0.32 -4.49
CA LYS A 149 9.51 0.93 -5.11
C LYS A 149 8.22 0.30 -4.59
N ALA A 150 8.15 -1.03 -4.53
CA ALA A 150 6.98 -1.74 -4.04
C ALA A 150 6.70 -1.43 -2.57
N TYR A 151 7.72 -1.49 -1.71
CA TYR A 151 7.56 -1.23 -0.28
C TYR A 151 7.05 0.19 -0.01
N ASN A 152 7.79 1.20 -0.48
CA ASN A 152 7.46 2.60 -0.19
C ASN A 152 6.16 3.03 -0.88
N GLY A 153 5.93 2.62 -2.14
CA GLY A 153 4.69 2.92 -2.85
C GLY A 153 3.47 2.29 -2.20
N ASN A 154 3.54 1.01 -1.83
CA ASN A 154 2.41 0.34 -1.19
C ASN A 154 2.18 0.79 0.24
N LEU A 155 3.24 1.13 1.00
CA LEU A 155 3.10 1.77 2.30
C LEU A 155 2.36 3.11 2.19
N ILE A 156 2.74 3.97 1.23
CA ILE A 156 2.05 5.24 0.99
C ILE A 156 0.57 5.01 0.66
N ASN A 157 0.25 4.02 -0.18
CA ASN A 157 -1.12 3.67 -0.53
C ASN A 157 -1.91 3.16 0.68
N HIS A 158 -1.30 2.29 1.49
CA HIS A 158 -1.90 1.79 2.74
C HIS A 158 -2.22 2.95 3.70
N LEU A 159 -1.26 3.86 3.92
CA LEU A 159 -1.45 5.01 4.80
C LEU A 159 -2.52 5.98 4.29
N ARG A 160 -2.57 6.22 2.97
CA ARG A 160 -3.61 7.05 2.32
C ARG A 160 -5.00 6.44 2.34
N SER A 161 -5.09 5.11 2.41
CA SER A 161 -6.39 4.41 2.53
C SER A 161 -7.09 4.68 3.85
N MET A 162 -6.36 5.18 4.86
CA MET A 162 -6.85 5.41 6.22
C MET A 162 -7.37 4.15 6.93
N ALA A 163 -7.04 2.95 6.42
CA ALA A 163 -7.48 1.68 7.00
C ALA A 163 -6.97 1.49 8.43
N GLY A 164 -5.78 2.01 8.74
CA GLY A 164 -5.07 1.71 9.98
C GLY A 164 -4.61 0.25 10.04
N THR A 165 -4.30 -0.21 11.25
CA THR A 165 -3.90 -1.60 11.50
C THR A 165 -5.09 -2.42 12.04
N PRO A 166 -5.03 -3.77 12.04
CA PRO A 166 -6.08 -4.59 12.63
C PRO A 166 -6.46 -4.26 14.09
N LEU A 167 -5.51 -3.88 14.96
CA LEU A 167 -5.78 -3.44 16.33
C LEU A 167 -6.10 -1.94 16.46
N MET A 168 -5.85 -1.15 15.41
CA MET A 168 -6.15 0.29 15.36
C MET A 168 -6.91 0.65 14.07
N PRO A 169 -8.09 0.06 13.82
CA PRO A 169 -8.80 0.24 12.56
C PRO A 169 -9.34 1.66 12.40
N GLY A 170 -9.28 2.19 11.18
CA GLY A 170 -9.78 3.52 10.81
C GLY A 170 -8.90 4.69 11.23
N ILE A 171 -7.73 4.42 11.81
CA ILE A 171 -6.75 5.43 12.22
C ILE A 171 -5.44 5.13 11.48
N SER A 172 -5.13 5.94 10.47
CA SER A 172 -3.84 5.86 9.80
C SER A 172 -2.72 6.17 10.79
N VAL A 173 -1.61 5.45 10.68
CA VAL A 173 -0.44 5.61 11.55
C VAL A 173 0.46 6.67 10.95
N ASP A 174 0.68 7.79 11.64
CA ASP A 174 1.64 8.80 11.19
C ASP A 174 3.00 8.14 10.98
N THR A 175 3.54 8.24 9.77
CA THR A 175 4.68 7.46 9.31
C THR A 175 5.64 8.32 8.51
N TYR A 176 6.92 8.23 8.84
CA TYR A 176 8.01 8.94 8.19
C TYR A 176 8.85 7.92 7.40
N ILE A 177 8.95 8.13 6.09
CA ILE A 177 9.71 7.27 5.20
C ILE A 177 11.20 7.60 5.32
N PHE A 178 11.99 6.57 5.60
CA PHE A 178 13.43 6.59 5.61
C PHE A 178 13.96 6.16 4.23
N ALA A 179 14.63 7.01 3.46
CA ALA A 179 14.94 8.42 3.74
C ALA A 179 14.77 9.28 2.49
N LEU A 180 14.89 10.61 2.65
CA LEU A 180 14.75 11.52 1.52
C LEU A 180 15.89 11.35 0.51
N TYR A 181 17.13 11.25 0.98
CA TYR A 181 18.33 11.13 0.16
C TYR A 181 19.16 9.90 0.51
N ASP A 182 19.94 9.43 -0.46
CA ASP A 182 21.05 8.52 -0.17
C ASP A 182 22.10 9.22 0.70
N GLU A 183 22.63 8.48 1.67
CA GLU A 183 23.62 8.95 2.64
C GLU A 183 24.93 8.17 2.46
N ASP A 184 25.79 8.61 1.54
CA ASP A 184 27.02 7.90 1.14
C ASP A 184 28.03 7.66 2.27
N LEU A 185 28.04 8.55 3.28
CA LEU A 185 28.89 8.47 4.47
C LEU A 185 28.35 7.55 5.58
N LYS A 186 27.18 6.92 5.41
CA LYS A 186 26.67 6.00 6.44
C LYS A 186 27.64 4.83 6.68
N PRO A 187 27.94 4.48 7.94
CA PRO A 187 28.70 3.27 8.25
C PRO A 187 27.83 2.03 8.09
N GLY A 188 28.44 0.85 8.10
CA GLY A 188 27.72 -0.43 8.03
C GLY A 188 27.55 -0.98 6.61
N PRO A 189 26.58 -1.90 6.41
CA PRO A 189 26.33 -2.57 5.14
C PRO A 189 26.13 -1.59 3.98
N GLY A 190 26.36 -2.07 2.75
CA GLY A 190 26.14 -1.30 1.53
C GLY A 190 24.71 -0.75 1.41
N SER A 191 23.72 -1.47 1.95
CA SER A 191 22.32 -1.06 1.95
C SER A 191 22.03 0.24 2.68
N GLU A 192 22.77 0.54 3.76
CA GLU A 192 22.61 1.76 4.56
C GLU A 192 22.77 3.04 3.73
N ARG A 193 23.51 2.98 2.62
CA ARG A 193 23.77 4.12 1.74
C ARG A 193 22.74 4.30 0.62
N SER A 194 21.71 3.44 0.56
CA SER A 194 20.84 3.30 -0.62
C SER A 194 19.35 3.25 -0.27
N PHE A 195 18.92 3.99 0.77
CA PHE A 195 17.51 4.12 1.19
C PHE A 195 16.80 5.34 0.56
N GLY A 196 17.53 6.21 -0.15
CA GLY A 196 17.01 7.48 -0.63
C GLY A 196 15.89 7.33 -1.66
N LEU A 197 14.79 8.05 -1.45
CA LEU A 197 13.78 8.30 -2.50
C LEU A 197 14.37 9.16 -3.64
N PHE A 198 15.38 9.97 -3.32
CA PHE A 198 16.14 10.79 -4.24
C PHE A 198 17.64 10.55 -4.04
N LYS A 199 18.42 10.85 -5.07
CA LYS A 199 19.88 10.93 -4.99
C LYS A 199 20.32 12.32 -4.53
N PRO A 200 21.59 12.50 -4.09
CA PRO A 200 22.11 13.81 -3.68
C PRO A 200 22.09 14.87 -4.79
N ASP A 201 22.07 14.45 -6.06
CA ASP A 201 21.92 15.32 -7.23
C ASP A 201 20.46 15.75 -7.52
N LEU A 202 19.54 15.42 -6.60
CA LEU A 202 18.09 15.68 -6.65
C LEU A 202 17.33 14.85 -7.69
N SER A 203 17.99 13.94 -8.42
CA SER A 203 17.29 13.00 -9.28
C SER A 203 16.51 11.99 -8.45
N THR A 204 15.31 11.64 -8.92
CA THR A 204 14.48 10.62 -8.27
C THR A 204 15.12 9.25 -8.42
N THR A 205 15.21 8.49 -7.33
CA THR A 205 15.69 7.10 -7.36
C THR A 205 14.65 6.19 -8.01
N TYR A 206 13.39 6.32 -7.57
CA TYR A 206 12.20 5.69 -8.12
C TYR A 206 10.96 6.49 -7.71
N ASP A 207 9.89 6.42 -8.49
CA ASP A 207 8.62 7.07 -8.10
C ASP A 207 7.90 6.24 -7.01
N ALA A 208 7.88 6.78 -5.79
CA ALA A 208 7.15 6.24 -4.65
C ALA A 208 5.71 6.79 -4.53
N GLY A 209 5.29 7.72 -5.40
CA GLY A 209 3.94 8.27 -5.41
C GLY A 209 3.67 9.36 -4.37
N LEU A 210 4.67 10.15 -3.95
CA LEU A 210 4.52 11.19 -2.91
C LEU A 210 3.78 12.46 -3.34
N SER A 211 3.77 12.82 -4.63
CA SER A 211 3.23 14.10 -5.13
C SER A 211 1.70 14.20 -5.01
N LYS A 212 1.19 15.33 -4.50
CA LYS A 212 -0.27 15.61 -4.34
C LYS A 212 -1.01 16.09 -5.60
N ASN A 213 -0.34 16.39 -6.73
CA ASN A 213 -1.06 16.56 -8.02
C ASN A 213 -1.70 15.26 -8.52
N SER A 214 -1.51 14.19 -7.76
CA SER A 214 -2.30 12.96 -7.75
C SER A 214 -3.61 13.07 -6.94
N GLN A 215 -4.16 14.28 -6.69
CA GLN A 215 -5.46 14.54 -6.03
C GLN A 215 -6.13 15.84 -6.55
N ILE A 216 -7.26 15.75 -7.27
CA ILE A 216 -8.21 16.87 -7.50
C ILE A 216 -9.38 16.72 -6.52
N PRO A 217 -9.87 17.80 -5.87
CA PRO A 217 -11.00 17.73 -4.94
C PRO A 217 -12.34 17.55 -5.69
N THR A 218 -13.13 16.54 -5.34
CA THR A 218 -14.51 16.42 -5.80
C THR A 218 -15.43 17.32 -4.98
N ALA A 219 -15.92 18.40 -5.61
CA ALA A 219 -17.11 19.09 -5.15
C ALA A 219 -18.36 18.24 -5.43
N PRO A 220 -19.40 18.26 -4.58
CA PRO A 220 -20.65 17.57 -4.85
C PRO A 220 -21.43 18.35 -5.90
N VAL A 221 -21.52 17.82 -7.12
CA VAL A 221 -22.33 18.41 -8.19
C VAL A 221 -23.71 17.74 -8.20
N THR A 222 -24.69 18.46 -7.66
CA THR A 222 -26.13 18.21 -7.80
C THR A 222 -26.52 18.17 -9.29
N PRO A 223 -27.46 17.33 -9.73
CA PRO A 223 -27.76 17.17 -11.16
C PRO A 223 -28.44 18.43 -11.72
N ALA A 224 -27.86 19.06 -12.75
CA ALA A 224 -28.55 20.07 -13.55
C ALA A 224 -29.34 19.40 -14.71
N PRO A 225 -30.49 19.95 -15.13
CA PRO A 225 -31.50 19.25 -15.92
C PRO A 225 -31.10 19.10 -17.40
N ALA A 226 -31.40 17.92 -17.95
CA ALA A 226 -31.18 17.59 -19.36
C ALA A 226 -32.03 18.46 -20.30
N THR A 227 -31.40 18.94 -21.38
CA THR A 227 -32.12 19.44 -22.57
C THR A 227 -31.93 18.47 -23.74
N PRO A 228 -32.94 18.30 -24.61
CA PRO A 228 -33.17 17.05 -25.34
C PRO A 228 -32.77 17.12 -26.81
N THR A 229 -32.33 15.99 -27.35
CA THR A 229 -32.45 15.70 -28.79
C THR A 229 -33.06 14.32 -29.00
N THR A 230 -34.05 14.32 -29.88
CA THR A 230 -35.02 13.31 -30.28
C THR A 230 -34.45 12.39 -31.40
N PRO A 231 -35.23 11.53 -32.08
CA PRO A 231 -35.61 10.19 -31.61
C PRO A 231 -35.33 9.09 -32.66
N VAL A 232 -35.00 7.87 -32.23
CA VAL A 232 -35.15 6.67 -33.08
C VAL A 232 -35.95 5.62 -32.32
N THR A 233 -37.09 5.24 -32.88
CA THR A 233 -38.03 4.18 -32.46
C THR A 233 -37.73 2.88 -33.24
N PRO A 234 -38.42 1.75 -32.99
CA PRO A 234 -38.47 0.97 -31.74
C PRO A 234 -38.18 -0.53 -31.99
N VAL A 235 -37.52 -1.24 -31.07
CA VAL A 235 -37.63 -2.72 -31.01
C VAL A 235 -37.76 -3.21 -29.57
N THR A 236 -38.80 -4.03 -29.40
CA THR A 236 -39.44 -4.64 -28.23
C THR A 236 -38.50 -5.55 -27.40
N PRO A 237 -38.77 -5.82 -26.11
CA PRO A 237 -37.75 -6.23 -25.13
C PRO A 237 -37.60 -7.74 -24.87
N ALA A 238 -36.39 -8.07 -24.39
CA ALA A 238 -35.92 -9.22 -23.58
C ALA A 238 -35.87 -10.62 -24.24
N PRO A 239 -34.77 -11.35 -24.00
CA PRO A 239 -34.76 -12.22 -22.82
C PRO A 239 -33.52 -12.03 -21.92
N LYS A 240 -33.71 -12.27 -20.63
CA LYS A 240 -32.65 -12.51 -19.65
C LYS A 240 -32.16 -13.96 -19.81
N PRO A 241 -30.85 -14.19 -19.92
CA PRO A 241 -30.23 -15.38 -19.30
C PRO A 241 -28.93 -15.00 -18.56
N THR A 242 -28.87 -15.07 -17.23
CA THR A 242 -28.39 -16.23 -16.46
C THR A 242 -26.97 -16.67 -16.85
N GLY A 243 -25.98 -16.13 -16.12
CA GLY A 243 -24.56 -16.49 -16.17
C GLY A 243 -23.71 -15.26 -15.84
N SER A 244 -23.53 -14.93 -14.57
CA SER A 244 -22.87 -13.69 -14.12
C SER A 244 -21.36 -13.73 -14.36
N GLY A 245 -20.95 -13.50 -15.61
CA GLY A 245 -19.59 -13.08 -15.93
C GLY A 245 -19.40 -11.64 -15.47
N THR A 246 -18.27 -11.36 -14.82
CA THR A 246 -17.81 -10.00 -14.56
C THR A 246 -16.57 -9.78 -15.42
N TRP A 247 -16.49 -8.63 -16.08
CA TRP A 247 -15.35 -8.22 -16.89
C TRP A 247 -14.73 -6.96 -16.32
N CYS A 248 -13.45 -6.76 -16.57
CA CYS A 248 -12.73 -5.56 -16.18
C CYS A 248 -12.47 -4.67 -17.39
N LEU A 249 -12.98 -3.44 -17.38
CA LEU A 249 -12.81 -2.49 -18.48
C LEU A 249 -12.34 -1.12 -17.98
N PRO A 250 -11.57 -0.37 -18.78
CA PRO A 250 -11.29 1.02 -18.51
C PRO A 250 -12.57 1.83 -18.33
N LYS A 251 -12.53 2.80 -17.42
CA LYS A 251 -13.58 3.79 -17.28
C LYS A 251 -13.59 4.72 -18.51
N PRO A 252 -14.73 5.32 -18.85
CA PRO A 252 -14.77 6.35 -19.87
C PRO A 252 -13.89 7.55 -19.50
N GLY A 253 -13.20 8.13 -20.47
CA GLY A 253 -12.43 9.38 -20.29
C GLY A 253 -11.03 9.22 -19.72
N ILE A 254 -10.51 7.99 -19.59
CA ILE A 254 -9.12 7.75 -19.21
C ILE A 254 -8.20 8.15 -20.38
N PRO A 255 -7.16 8.96 -20.15
CA PRO A 255 -6.21 9.36 -21.19
C PRO A 255 -5.44 8.16 -21.78
N ASP A 256 -5.13 8.21 -23.07
CA ASP A 256 -4.36 7.15 -23.74
C ASP A 256 -3.02 6.85 -23.06
N SER A 257 -2.37 7.83 -22.44
CA SER A 257 -1.14 7.61 -21.68
C SER A 257 -1.31 6.69 -20.46
N GLU A 258 -2.46 6.77 -19.78
CA GLU A 258 -2.79 5.89 -18.67
C GLU A 258 -3.25 4.52 -19.17
N LEU A 259 -4.01 4.48 -20.26
CA LEU A 259 -4.39 3.23 -20.90
C LEU A 259 -3.18 2.46 -21.44
N GLN A 260 -2.18 3.16 -21.97
CA GLN A 260 -0.92 2.57 -22.39
C GLN A 260 -0.16 2.00 -21.19
N SER A 261 -0.12 2.73 -20.07
CA SER A 261 0.52 2.25 -18.84
C SER A 261 -0.17 1.00 -18.29
N ASN A 262 -1.51 0.95 -18.34
CA ASN A 262 -2.28 -0.22 -17.94
C ASN A 262 -2.06 -1.41 -18.87
N LEU A 263 -1.98 -1.16 -20.17
CA LEU A 263 -1.70 -2.17 -21.20
C LEU A 263 -0.30 -2.76 -21.00
N ASP A 264 0.72 -1.92 -20.84
CA ASP A 264 2.10 -2.33 -20.61
C ASP A 264 2.23 -3.14 -19.31
N TYR A 265 1.59 -2.66 -18.24
CA TYR A 265 1.50 -3.38 -16.97
C TYR A 265 0.82 -4.75 -17.17
N ALA A 266 -0.35 -4.79 -17.81
CA ALA A 266 -1.10 -6.02 -18.01
C ALA A 266 -0.28 -7.06 -18.78
N CYS A 267 0.36 -6.67 -19.89
CA CYS A 267 1.19 -7.56 -20.69
C CYS A 267 2.49 -7.97 -19.99
N SER A 268 3.03 -7.17 -19.06
CA SER A 268 4.20 -7.55 -18.25
C SER A 268 3.90 -8.63 -17.21
N MET A 269 2.63 -8.84 -16.87
CA MET A 269 2.19 -9.81 -15.84
C MET A 269 2.02 -11.25 -16.36
N GLY A 270 2.55 -11.55 -17.55
CA GLY A 270 2.55 -12.91 -18.12
C GLY A 270 1.22 -13.36 -18.72
N ILE A 271 0.34 -12.43 -19.10
CA ILE A 271 -0.90 -12.71 -19.84
C ILE A 271 -0.63 -12.82 -21.34
N ASP A 272 -1.53 -13.47 -22.07
CA ASP A 272 -1.45 -13.52 -23.54
C ASP A 272 -1.97 -12.23 -24.17
N CYS A 273 -1.03 -11.37 -24.58
CA CYS A 273 -1.31 -10.15 -25.35
C CYS A 273 -1.20 -10.33 -26.87
N SER A 274 -1.04 -11.57 -27.38
CA SER A 274 -1.06 -11.81 -28.84
C SER A 274 -2.37 -11.42 -29.54
N PRO A 275 -3.56 -11.52 -28.92
CA PRO A 275 -4.81 -11.22 -29.63
C PRO A 275 -5.00 -9.74 -30.01
N ILE A 276 -4.25 -8.84 -29.36
CA ILE A 276 -4.29 -7.38 -29.60
C ILE A 276 -3.09 -6.90 -30.44
N GLN A 277 -2.24 -7.79 -30.95
CA GLN A 277 -1.18 -7.44 -31.90
C GLN A 277 -1.73 -7.37 -33.33
N GLU A 278 -0.99 -6.73 -34.25
CA GLU A 278 -1.39 -6.61 -35.65
C GLU A 278 -1.75 -7.98 -36.26
N GLY A 279 -2.93 -8.09 -36.85
CA GLY A 279 -3.50 -9.34 -37.38
C GLY A 279 -4.21 -10.23 -36.35
N GLY A 280 -4.23 -9.84 -35.08
CA GLY A 280 -4.96 -10.53 -34.01
C GLY A 280 -6.47 -10.24 -34.01
N PRO A 281 -7.30 -11.14 -33.45
CA PRO A 281 -8.76 -11.02 -33.48
C PRO A 281 -9.32 -9.84 -32.67
N CYS A 282 -8.52 -9.26 -31.76
CA CYS A 282 -8.88 -8.11 -30.93
C CYS A 282 -8.00 -6.88 -31.22
N PHE A 283 -7.32 -6.87 -32.37
CA PHE A 283 -6.52 -5.73 -32.80
C PHE A 283 -7.39 -4.53 -33.19
N GLU A 284 -8.52 -4.78 -33.85
CA GLU A 284 -9.41 -3.71 -34.30
C GLU A 284 -10.52 -3.41 -33.27
N PRO A 285 -10.82 -2.13 -32.99
CA PRO A 285 -10.20 -0.95 -33.59
C PRO A 285 -8.81 -0.68 -33.01
N ASN A 286 -7.85 -0.38 -33.89
CA ASN A 286 -6.45 -0.11 -33.53
C ASN A 286 -6.29 1.18 -32.72
N THR A 287 -6.55 1.09 -31.42
CA THR A 287 -6.50 2.17 -30.45
C THR A 287 -5.99 1.64 -29.12
N VAL A 288 -5.28 2.49 -28.37
CA VAL A 288 -4.76 2.14 -27.03
C VAL A 288 -5.90 1.69 -26.11
N ALA A 289 -7.05 2.36 -26.18
CA ALA A 289 -8.21 2.02 -25.37
C ALA A 289 -8.75 0.60 -25.62
N SER A 290 -8.83 0.16 -26.88
CA SER A 290 -9.31 -1.18 -27.22
C SER A 290 -8.33 -2.26 -26.79
N HIS A 291 -7.03 -2.02 -27.00
CA HIS A 291 -5.98 -2.96 -26.61
C HIS A 291 -5.88 -3.07 -25.07
N ALA A 292 -5.89 -1.93 -24.38
CA ALA A 292 -5.91 -1.88 -22.92
C ALA A 292 -7.15 -2.58 -22.35
N SER A 293 -8.33 -2.34 -22.93
CA SER A 293 -9.58 -2.99 -22.50
C SER A 293 -9.48 -4.51 -22.50
N TYR A 294 -8.91 -5.09 -23.56
CA TYR A 294 -8.72 -6.52 -23.66
C TYR A 294 -7.69 -7.03 -22.66
N ALA A 295 -6.49 -6.43 -22.62
CA ALA A 295 -5.40 -6.86 -21.74
C ALA A 295 -5.77 -6.74 -20.25
N MET A 296 -6.44 -5.65 -19.87
CA MET A 296 -6.91 -5.42 -18.50
C MET A 296 -7.94 -6.48 -18.08
N ASN A 297 -8.86 -6.83 -18.99
CA ASN A 297 -9.80 -7.91 -18.73
C ASN A 297 -9.09 -9.27 -18.60
N VAL A 298 -8.17 -9.60 -19.51
CA VAL A 298 -7.42 -10.86 -19.45
C VAL A 298 -6.69 -10.98 -18.11
N LEU A 299 -5.97 -9.95 -17.68
CA LEU A 299 -5.30 -9.94 -16.37
C LEU A 299 -6.28 -10.14 -15.23
N TYR A 300 -7.42 -9.45 -15.24
CA TYR A 300 -8.46 -9.65 -14.23
C TYR A 300 -8.98 -11.09 -14.18
N GLN A 301 -9.20 -11.72 -15.35
CA GLN A 301 -9.66 -13.12 -15.42
C GLN A 301 -8.60 -14.09 -14.92
N THR A 302 -7.33 -13.92 -15.33
CA THR A 302 -6.23 -14.84 -14.98
C THR A 302 -5.75 -14.66 -13.54
N ALA A 303 -5.85 -13.45 -12.98
CA ALA A 303 -5.46 -13.14 -11.61
C ALA A 303 -6.54 -13.51 -10.55
N GLY A 304 -7.61 -14.21 -10.95
CA GLY A 304 -8.60 -14.75 -10.02
C GLY A 304 -9.81 -13.87 -9.74
N ARG A 305 -10.11 -12.89 -10.60
CA ARG A 305 -11.37 -12.11 -10.58
C ARG A 305 -11.68 -11.37 -9.27
N ASN A 306 -10.66 -11.02 -8.50
CA ASN A 306 -10.86 -10.18 -7.33
C ASN A 306 -11.08 -8.71 -7.74
N PRO A 307 -11.93 -7.95 -7.05
CA PRO A 307 -12.20 -6.56 -7.40
C PRO A 307 -10.95 -5.68 -7.50
N TRP A 308 -9.93 -5.93 -6.68
CA TRP A 308 -8.65 -5.20 -6.71
C TRP A 308 -7.79 -5.50 -7.95
N ASN A 309 -8.01 -6.62 -8.64
CA ASN A 309 -7.37 -6.92 -9.92
C ASN A 309 -8.00 -6.15 -11.09
N CYS A 310 -9.11 -5.44 -10.83
CA CYS A 310 -9.75 -4.51 -11.77
C CYS A 310 -9.72 -3.07 -11.25
N ASP A 311 -8.66 -2.71 -10.51
CA ASP A 311 -8.47 -1.34 -10.09
C ASP A 311 -7.69 -0.54 -11.15
N PHE A 312 -6.53 -1.07 -11.59
CA PHE A 312 -5.61 -0.40 -12.54
C PHE A 312 -5.40 1.08 -12.19
N SER A 313 -5.03 1.37 -10.94
CA SER A 313 -4.90 2.75 -10.45
C SER A 313 -6.22 3.53 -10.53
N GLN A 314 -7.32 2.89 -10.16
CA GLN A 314 -8.71 3.36 -10.30
C GLN A 314 -9.16 3.73 -11.72
N THR A 315 -8.41 3.39 -12.76
CA THR A 315 -8.79 3.66 -14.16
C THR A 315 -9.72 2.60 -14.74
N ALA A 316 -9.92 1.48 -14.05
CA ALA A 316 -10.80 0.40 -14.49
C ALA A 316 -12.02 0.22 -13.59
N SER A 317 -13.02 -0.48 -14.11
CA SER A 317 -14.23 -0.84 -13.37
C SER A 317 -14.77 -2.19 -13.82
N LEU A 318 -15.44 -2.86 -12.89
CA LEU A 318 -16.13 -4.11 -13.17
C LEU A 318 -17.46 -3.83 -13.89
N THR A 319 -17.73 -4.62 -14.93
CA THR A 319 -19.00 -4.62 -15.64
C THR A 319 -19.58 -6.03 -15.71
N SER A 320 -20.90 -6.12 -15.67
CA SER A 320 -21.64 -7.36 -15.95
C SER A 320 -22.04 -7.48 -17.43
N THR A 321 -21.72 -6.48 -18.24
CA THR A 321 -22.02 -6.46 -19.67
C THR A 321 -20.85 -7.05 -20.44
N ASN A 322 -21.09 -8.11 -21.20
CA ASN A 322 -20.06 -8.76 -22.00
C ASN A 322 -19.52 -7.78 -23.07
N PRO A 323 -18.22 -7.44 -23.06
CA PRO A 323 -17.62 -6.50 -23.99
C PRO A 323 -17.13 -7.14 -25.31
N SER A 324 -17.44 -8.40 -25.58
CA SER A 324 -17.06 -9.08 -26.83
C SER A 324 -17.78 -8.47 -28.06
N TYR A 325 -17.10 -8.37 -29.19
CA TYR A 325 -17.65 -7.85 -30.46
C TYR A 325 -16.90 -8.39 -31.67
N ASN A 326 -17.53 -8.43 -32.85
CA ASN A 326 -16.93 -8.68 -34.18
C ASN A 326 -15.75 -9.68 -34.23
N GLY A 327 -15.88 -10.85 -33.60
CA GLY A 327 -14.82 -11.88 -33.58
C GLY A 327 -13.77 -11.72 -32.48
N CYS A 328 -13.69 -10.58 -31.81
CA CYS A 328 -12.94 -10.39 -30.57
C CYS A 328 -13.76 -10.91 -29.37
N THR A 329 -13.34 -12.04 -28.80
CA THR A 329 -13.98 -12.61 -27.61
C THR A 329 -13.20 -12.22 -26.36
N TYR A 330 -13.85 -11.47 -25.48
CA TYR A 330 -13.32 -11.15 -24.16
C TYR A 330 -13.53 -12.34 -23.23
N PRO A 331 -12.47 -12.88 -22.61
CA PRO A 331 -12.63 -13.97 -21.66
C PRO A 331 -13.54 -13.52 -20.53
N GLY A 332 -14.57 -14.32 -20.29
CA GLY A 332 -15.53 -14.22 -19.21
C GLY A 332 -16.22 -15.56 -19.14
N SER A 333 -16.51 -16.03 -17.92
CA SER A 333 -16.95 -17.40 -17.65
C SER A 333 -17.90 -17.99 -18.70
N ASN A 334 -17.40 -18.97 -19.45
CA ASN A 334 -18.18 -20.10 -19.96
C ASN A 334 -17.71 -21.31 -19.15
N LEU A 335 -18.58 -21.77 -18.24
CA LEU A 335 -18.44 -22.96 -17.39
C LEU A 335 -17.19 -23.00 -16.51
#